data_AF-A0A1Y2ZV86-F1
#
_entry.id   AF-A0A1Y2ZV86-F1
#
_cell.length_a   1.000
_cell.length_b   1.000
_cell.length_c   1.000
_cell.angle_alpha   90.00
_cell.angle_beta   90.00
_cell.angle_gamma   90.00
#
_symmetry.space_group_name_H-M   'P 1'
#
loop_
_entity.id
_entity.type
_entity.pdbx_description
1 polymer ?
#
loop_
_entity_poly.entity_id
_entity_poly.type
_entity_poly.pdbx_seq_one_letter_code
_entity_poly.pdbx_strand_id
1 'polypeptide(L)'
;MEFLFGTLCLIALVVCYFFLGIFLKFILSWWLLILGLPIAIFFGFKYGLIGSVIALFSFCMLLSLNNTWQDCRFFLFLEKVLDRIFNFSDD
;
A
#
# COMPACT_ATOMS: atom_id res chain seq x y z
N MET A 1 -7.89 37.71 -9.44
CA MET A 1 -8.28 36.33 -9.79
C MET A 1 -7.06 35.46 -10.06
N GLU A 2 -6.12 35.89 -10.92
CA GLU A 2 -4.91 35.12 -11.27
C GLU A 2 -4.02 34.80 -10.05
N PHE A 3 -3.83 35.76 -9.14
CA PHE A 3 -3.03 35.54 -7.92
C PHE A 3 -3.66 34.52 -6.97
N LEU A 4 -5.00 34.54 -6.83
CA LEU A 4 -5.76 33.56 -6.04
C LEU A 4 -5.67 32.17 -6.67
N PHE A 5 -5.78 32.08 -8.00
CA PHE A 5 -5.66 30.82 -8.73
C PHE A 5 -4.26 30.22 -8.60
N GLY A 6 -3.20 31.03 -8.77
CA GLY A 6 -1.83 30.59 -8.57
C GLY A 6 -1.57 30.07 -7.15
N THR A 7 -2.11 30.78 -6.15
CA THR A 7 -1.99 30.37 -4.73
C THR A 7 -2.72 29.04 -4.48
N LEU A 8 -3.95 28.87 -4.98
CA LEU A 8 -4.69 27.62 -4.85
C LEU A 8 -3.98 26.45 -5.54
N CYS A 9 -3.37 26.68 -6.70
CA CYS A 9 -2.62 25.65 -7.42
C CYS A 9 -1.40 25.17 -6.63
N LEU A 10 -0.66 26.10 -5.99
CA LEU A 10 0.46 25.75 -5.11
C LEU A 10 -0.01 24.96 -3.89
N ILE A 11 -1.10 25.38 -3.24
CA ILE A 11 -1.68 24.65 -2.10
C ILE A 11 -2.09 23.22 -2.54
N ALA A 12 -2.78 23.09 -3.68
CA ALA A 12 -3.18 21.80 -4.21
C ALA A 12 -1.97 20.90 -4.50
N LEU A 13 -0.88 21.45 -5.04
CA LEU A 13 0.35 20.71 -5.33
C LEU A 13 1.01 20.18 -4.06
N VAL A 14 1.08 21.01 -3.01
CA VAL A 14 1.58 20.59 -1.69
C VAL A 14 0.71 19.49 -1.11
N VAL A 15 -0.62 19.62 -1.17
CA VAL A 15 -1.55 18.59 -0.68
C VAL A 15 -1.39 17.28 -1.46
N CYS A 16 -1.33 17.34 -2.79
CA CYS A 16 -1.08 16.16 -3.64
C CYS A 16 0.25 15.48 -3.32
N TYR A 17 1.28 16.25 -2.98
CA TYR A 17 2.58 15.71 -2.59
C TYR A 17 2.48 14.83 -1.33
N PHE A 18 1.77 15.28 -0.29
CA PHE A 18 1.52 14.46 0.91
C PHE A 18 0.67 13.24 0.61
N PHE A 19 -0.37 13.38 -0.22
CA PHE A 19 -1.18 12.23 -0.65
C PHE A 19 -0.36 11.18 -1.40
N LEU A 20 0.61 11.59 -2.22
CA LEU A 20 1.51 10.67 -2.91
C LEU A 20 2.35 9.86 -1.91
N GLY A 21 2.85 10.49 -0.85
CA GLY A 21 3.58 9.81 0.22
C GLY A 21 2.74 8.74 0.93
N ILE A 22 1.52 9.11 1.32
CA ILE A 22 0.55 8.18 1.94
C ILE A 22 0.23 7.02 1.00
N PHE A 23 0.02 7.31 -0.29
CA PHE A 23 -0.27 6.30 -1.30
C PHE A 23 0.89 5.32 -1.52
N LEU A 24 2.12 5.82 -1.58
CA LEU A 24 3.33 4.99 -1.69
C LEU A 24 3.51 4.12 -0.45
N LYS A 25 3.27 4.65 0.75
CA LYS A 25 3.25 3.85 1.99
C LYS A 25 2.18 2.77 1.95
N PHE A 26 0.99 3.10 1.48
CA PHE A 26 -0.09 2.12 1.35
C PHE A 26 0.30 0.98 0.41
N ILE A 27 0.88 1.29 -0.76
CA ILE A 27 1.39 0.27 -1.68
C ILE A 27 2.48 -0.56 -1.01
N LEU A 28 3.48 0.08 -0.40
CA LEU A 28 4.58 -0.62 0.26
C LEU A 28 4.10 -1.56 1.38
N SER A 29 3.06 -1.18 2.11
CA SER A 29 2.51 -1.95 3.22
C SER A 29 1.62 -3.11 2.78
N TRP A 30 0.98 -3.01 1.62
CA TRP A 30 -0.10 -3.93 1.23
C TRP A 30 0.09 -4.60 -0.13
N TRP A 31 1.22 -4.37 -0.83
CA TRP A 31 1.44 -4.89 -2.19
C TRP A 31 1.28 -6.41 -2.31
N LEU A 32 1.70 -7.17 -1.30
CA LEU A 32 1.55 -8.63 -1.28
C LEU A 32 0.08 -9.05 -1.33
N LEU A 33 -0.77 -8.36 -0.56
CA LEU A 33 -2.21 -8.61 -0.56
C LEU A 33 -2.86 -8.09 -1.84
N ILE A 34 -2.47 -6.91 -2.33
CA ILE A 34 -3.01 -6.35 -3.58
C ILE A 34 -2.78 -7.30 -4.76
N LEU A 35 -1.62 -7.96 -4.84
CA LEU A 35 -1.31 -8.91 -5.91
C LEU A 35 -1.83 -10.33 -5.63
N GLY A 36 -1.77 -10.77 -4.38
CA GLY A 36 -2.12 -12.15 -4.00
C GLY A 36 -3.62 -12.40 -3.89
N LEU A 37 -4.41 -11.41 -3.44
CA LEU A 37 -5.85 -11.55 -3.24
C LEU A 37 -6.60 -11.86 -4.56
N PRO A 38 -6.36 -11.15 -5.67
CA PRO A 38 -7.02 -11.46 -6.94
C PRO A 38 -6.72 -12.88 -7.42
N ILE A 39 -5.50 -13.37 -7.20
CA ILE A 39 -5.10 -14.73 -7.54
C ILE A 39 -5.89 -15.73 -6.70
N ALA A 40 -5.91 -15.56 -5.37
CA ALA A 40 -6.67 -16.44 -4.47
C ALA A 40 -8.17 -16.47 -4.82
N ILE A 41 -8.76 -15.31 -5.13
CA ILE A 41 -10.17 -15.20 -5.55
C ILE A 41 -10.39 -15.94 -6.87
N PHE A 42 -9.52 -15.77 -7.87
CA PHE A 42 -9.62 -16.45 -9.16
C PHE A 42 -9.61 -17.97 -9.01
N PHE A 43 -8.69 -18.51 -8.19
CA PHE A 43 -8.66 -19.95 -7.88
C PHE A 43 -9.90 -20.40 -7.10
N GLY A 44 -10.38 -19.58 -6.16
CA GLY A 44 -11.62 -19.83 -5.42
C GLY A 44 -12.82 -20.03 -6.35
N PHE A 45 -13.01 -19.11 -7.29
CA PHE A 45 -14.10 -19.20 -8.27
C PHE A 45 -13.92 -20.35 -9.27
N LYS A 46 -12.69 -20.57 -9.76
CA LYS A 46 -12.42 -21.56 -10.82
C LYS A 46 -12.64 -23.00 -10.38
N TYR A 47 -12.35 -23.33 -9.11
CA TYR A 47 -12.39 -24.70 -8.59
C TYR A 47 -13.52 -24.95 -7.58
N GLY A 48 -14.48 -24.03 -7.45
CA GLY A 48 -15.67 -24.18 -6.61
C GLY A 48 -15.34 -24.36 -5.13
N LEU A 49 -15.95 -25.36 -4.46
CA LEU A 49 -15.78 -25.60 -3.02
C LEU A 49 -14.32 -25.92 -2.63
N ILE A 50 -13.66 -26.81 -3.39
CA ILE A 50 -12.25 -27.16 -3.13
C ILE A 50 -11.37 -25.94 -3.35
N GLY A 51 -11.63 -25.17 -4.42
CA GLY A 51 -10.97 -23.90 -4.68
C GLY A 51 -11.14 -22.89 -3.55
N SER A 52 -12.32 -22.83 -2.95
CA SER A 52 -12.65 -21.90 -1.87
C SER A 52 -11.86 -22.20 -0.59
N VAL A 53 -11.67 -23.48 -0.25
CA VAL A 53 -10.83 -23.89 0.89
C VAL A 53 -9.37 -23.52 0.64
N ILE A 54 -8.86 -23.77 -0.57
CA ILE A 54 -7.50 -23.40 -0.96
C ILE A 54 -7.31 -21.87 -0.96
N ALA A 55 -8.31 -21.12 -1.43
CA ALA A 55 -8.30 -19.67 -1.45
C ALA A 55 -8.26 -19.09 -0.03
N LEU A 56 -9.04 -19.64 0.90
CA LEU A 56 -9.00 -19.26 2.31
C LEU A 56 -7.64 -19.53 2.94
N PHE A 57 -7.08 -20.72 2.72
CA PHE A 57 -5.75 -21.05 3.25
C PHE A 57 -4.66 -20.14 2.66
N SER A 58 -4.71 -19.90 1.36
CA SER A 58 -3.79 -19.00 0.66
C SER A 58 -3.92 -17.56 1.17
N PHE A 59 -5.14 -17.10 1.45
CA PHE A 59 -5.39 -15.79 2.05
C PHE A 59 -4.75 -15.67 3.44
N CYS A 60 -4.95 -16.66 4.31
CA CYS A 60 -4.34 -16.68 5.64
C CYS A 60 -2.79 -16.67 5.55
N MET A 61 -2.21 -17.43 4.63
CA MET A 61 -0.76 -17.39 4.40
C MET A 61 -0.29 -16.03 3.88
N LEU A 62 -0.99 -15.43 2.91
CA LEU A 62 -0.69 -14.10 2.39
C LEU A 62 -0.74 -13.03 3.48
N LEU A 63 -1.74 -13.11 4.37
CA LEU A 63 -1.85 -12.20 5.51
C LEU A 63 -0.65 -12.34 6.45
N SER A 64 -0.25 -13.57 6.77
CA SER A 64 0.93 -13.84 7.61
C SER A 64 2.23 -13.32 6.97
N LEU A 65 2.41 -13.54 5.67
CA LEU A 65 3.54 -13.02 4.91
C LEU A 65 3.53 -11.49 4.87
N ASN A 66 2.36 -10.87 4.72
CA ASN A 66 2.24 -9.41 4.73
C ASN A 66 2.62 -8.81 6.08
N ASN A 67 2.20 -9.44 7.19
CA ASN A 67 2.60 -9.02 8.53
C ASN A 67 4.12 -9.18 8.73
N THR A 68 4.67 -10.32 8.32
CA THR A 68 6.13 -10.56 8.40
C THR A 68 6.92 -9.56 7.55
N TRP A 69 6.37 -9.18 6.39
CA TRP A 69 6.93 -8.14 5.53
C TRP A 69 6.98 -6.79 6.25
N GLN A 70 5.89 -6.39 6.90
CA GLN A 70 5.81 -5.14 7.67
C GLN A 70 6.75 -5.14 8.88
N ASP A 71 7.04 -6.31 9.47
CA ASP A 71 8.02 -6.42 10.57
C ASP A 71 9.48 -6.45 10.08
N CYS A 72 9.72 -6.56 8.77
CA CYS A 72 11.06 -6.68 8.23
C CYS A 72 11.83 -5.35 8.30
N ARG A 73 13.13 -5.42 8.64
CA ARG A 73 14.02 -4.24 8.67
C ARG A 73 14.03 -3.47 7.35
N PHE A 74 13.88 -4.17 6.23
CA PHE A 74 13.86 -3.54 4.91
C PHE A 74 12.59 -2.69 4.70
N PHE A 75 11.43 -3.19 5.14
CA PHE A 75 10.19 -2.42 5.13
C PHE A 75 10.32 -1.17 6.01
N LEU A 76 10.78 -1.33 7.26
CA LEU A 76 10.96 -0.22 8.19
C LEU A 76 11.95 0.84 7.65
N PHE A 77 13.00 0.40 6.96
CA PHE A 77 13.92 1.31 6.30
C PHE A 77 13.25 2.11 5.18
N LEU A 78 12.52 1.44 4.29
CA LEU A 78 11.80 2.11 3.20
C LEU A 78 10.71 3.03 3.71
N GLU A 79 10.01 2.64 4.77
CA GLU A 79 9.00 3.47 5.43
C GLU A 79 9.61 4.77 5.95
N LYS A 80 10.76 4.69 6.65
CA LYS A 80 11.48 5.88 7.13
C LYS A 80 11.95 6.78 5.99
N VAL A 81 12.42 6.19 4.88
CA VAL A 81 12.81 6.97 3.69
C VAL A 81 11.59 7.71 3.11
N LEU A 82 10.44 7.05 3.02
CA LEU A 82 9.20 7.67 2.56
C LEU A 82 8.72 8.79 3.49
N ASP A 83 8.79 8.60 4.81
CA ASP A 83 8.44 9.65 5.77
C ASP A 83 9.38 10.85 5.70
N ARG A 84 10.68 10.62 5.57
CA ARG A 84 11.65 11.71 5.43
C ARG A 84 11.42 12.53 4.17
N ILE A 85 11.10 11.86 3.06
CA ILE A 85 10.86 12.54 1.79
C ILE A 85 9.53 13.29 1.84
N PHE A 86 8.42 12.59 2.11
CA PHE A 86 7.08 13.15 1.89
C PHE A 86 6.47 13.83 3.10
N ASN A 87 6.86 13.43 4.32
CA ASN A 87 6.30 13.95 5.57
C ASN A 87 7.29 14.83 6.34
N PHE A 88 8.50 15.06 5.80
CA PHE A 88 9.57 15.83 6.45
C PHE A 88 9.85 15.37 7.90
N SER A 89 9.74 14.06 8.16
CA SER A 89 10.03 13.52 9.49
C SER A 89 11.55 13.51 9.76
N ASP A 90 11.95 14.00 10.93
CA ASP A 90 13.37 14.18 11.32
C ASP A 90 13.98 12.95 12.04
N ASP A 91 13.28 11.81 12.05
CA ASP A 91 13.70 10.56 12.73
C ASP A 91 14.74 9.69 11.97
#